data_AF-A0A7G8BKM6-F1
#
_entry.id   AF-A0A7G8BKM6-F1
#
_cell.length_a   1.000
_cell.length_b   1.000
_cell.length_c   1.000
_cell.angle_alpha   90.00
_cell.angle_beta   90.00
_cell.angle_gamma   90.00
#
_symmetry.space_group_name_H-M   'P 1'
#
loop_
_entity.id
_entity.type
_entity.pdbx_description
1 polymer ?
#
loop_
_entity_poly.entity_id
_entity_poly.type
_entity_poly.pdbx_seq_one_letter_code
_entity_poly.pdbx_strand_id
1 'polypeptide(L)'
;MTEPTSAEASGEGVRGSQANTGNKLQAKSVLTKIAAFVAERNIPFLVCSIGMIVMLLWAGKFKMTAPGAEGIVPLVSNSPLTSFQFKVFGPYLLGDMIGATEWTAAILLIIGYFKPKAGILAGIILVGMFFTTSSMLITTPDDTIVFHGMHYMNNLGLFLFKDIISFGVAFYLITYYGGKAMLAENQR
;
A
#
# COMPACT_ATOMS: atom_id res chain seq x y z
N MET A 1 -52.92 -44.68 -30.04
CA MET A 1 -52.48 -43.38 -30.60
C MET A 1 -53.00 -42.28 -29.69
N THR A 2 -52.18 -41.25 -29.49
CA THR A 2 -52.36 -40.00 -28.72
C THR A 2 -52.05 -40.05 -27.21
N GLU A 3 -50.78 -39.84 -26.89
CA GLU A 3 -50.36 -38.80 -25.91
C GLU A 3 -50.01 -37.52 -26.70
N PRO A 4 -49.82 -36.30 -26.12
CA PRO A 4 -49.41 -35.93 -24.74
C PRO A 4 -50.29 -34.78 -24.13
N THR A 5 -50.11 -34.18 -22.94
CA THR A 5 -48.98 -33.37 -22.46
C THR A 5 -49.19 -32.88 -21.01
N SER A 6 -48.11 -32.96 -20.20
CA SER A 6 -47.60 -32.03 -19.16
C SER A 6 -48.40 -31.56 -17.93
N ALA A 7 -47.71 -31.74 -16.79
CA ALA A 7 -47.47 -30.83 -15.65
C ALA A 7 -48.37 -30.96 -14.40
N GLU A 8 -47.74 -31.35 -13.28
CA GLU A 8 -47.84 -30.79 -11.91
C GLU A 8 -47.04 -31.73 -10.96
N ALA A 9 -45.86 -31.33 -10.51
CA ALA A 9 -45.59 -30.58 -9.26
C ALA A 9 -45.84 -31.40 -7.99
N SER A 10 -44.77 -31.70 -7.23
CA SER A 10 -44.57 -31.26 -5.84
C SER A 10 -43.76 -32.25 -4.99
N GLY A 11 -42.78 -31.71 -4.28
CA GLY A 11 -42.45 -32.17 -2.93
C GLY A 11 -41.24 -33.08 -2.77
N GLU A 12 -40.03 -32.54 -2.88
CA GLU A 12 -38.93 -33.02 -2.03
C GLU A 12 -38.26 -31.85 -1.32
N GLY A 13 -38.25 -31.99 0.00
CA GLY A 13 -37.90 -30.95 0.95
C GLY A 13 -36.48 -30.44 0.78
N VAL A 14 -36.37 -29.12 0.94
CA VAL A 14 -35.13 -28.38 1.15
C VAL A 14 -34.46 -28.91 2.41
N ARG A 15 -33.70 -30.02 2.27
CA ARG A 15 -32.64 -30.37 3.21
C ARG A 15 -31.58 -29.31 3.05
N GLY A 16 -31.46 -28.50 4.09
CA GLY A 16 -30.43 -27.49 4.24
C GLY A 16 -29.09 -28.05 3.80
N SER A 17 -28.56 -27.42 2.76
CA SER A 17 -27.16 -27.52 2.40
C SER A 17 -26.37 -27.01 3.60
N GLN A 18 -25.99 -27.92 4.50
CA GLN A 18 -24.75 -27.77 5.23
C GLN A 18 -23.64 -27.82 4.19
N ALA A 19 -23.43 -26.66 3.57
CA ALA A 19 -22.27 -26.38 2.77
C ALA A 19 -21.07 -26.43 3.72
N ASN A 20 -20.55 -27.65 3.88
CA ASN A 20 -19.15 -27.99 3.94
C ASN A 20 -18.29 -26.81 4.40
N THR A 21 -18.19 -26.65 5.73
CA THR A 21 -17.23 -25.78 6.38
C THR A 21 -15.86 -26.19 5.89
N GLY A 22 -15.40 -25.52 4.82
CA GLY A 22 -14.20 -25.87 4.07
C GLY A 22 -13.04 -26.09 5.02
N ASN A 23 -12.60 -27.36 5.06
CA ASN A 23 -11.30 -27.84 5.48
C ASN A 23 -10.38 -26.72 6.01
N LYS A 24 -10.41 -26.44 7.33
CA LYS A 24 -9.40 -25.58 7.96
C LYS A 24 -8.05 -26.13 7.51
N LEU A 25 -7.29 -25.36 6.74
CA LEU A 25 -5.95 -25.71 6.26
C LEU A 25 -5.12 -26.17 7.46
N GLN A 26 -5.10 -27.48 7.69
CA GLN A 26 -4.58 -28.03 8.92
C GLN A 26 -3.06 -27.96 8.81
N ALA A 27 -2.43 -27.09 9.59
CA ALA A 27 -1.00 -26.91 9.59
C ALA A 27 -0.30 -28.15 10.17
N LYS A 28 0.03 -29.11 9.31
CA LYS A 28 0.66 -30.38 9.68
C LYS A 28 2.16 -30.25 9.95
N SER A 29 2.84 -29.28 9.33
CA SER A 29 4.28 -29.04 9.44
C SER A 29 4.57 -27.83 10.34
N VAL A 30 5.76 -27.78 10.95
CA VAL A 30 6.22 -26.62 11.72
C VAL A 30 6.21 -25.34 10.85
N LEU A 31 6.64 -25.44 9.58
CA LEU A 31 6.64 -24.30 8.66
C LEU A 31 5.23 -23.77 8.38
N THR A 32 4.25 -24.66 8.23
CA THR A 32 2.86 -24.25 7.99
C THR A 32 2.18 -23.74 9.26
N LYS A 33 2.62 -24.17 10.45
CA LYS A 33 2.16 -23.61 11.74
C LYS A 33 2.65 -22.18 11.93
N ILE A 34 3.89 -21.89 11.53
CA ILE A 34 4.43 -20.52 11.56
C ILE A 34 3.65 -19.62 10.60
N ALA A 35 3.38 -20.08 9.38
CA ALA A 35 2.59 -19.33 8.42
C ALA A 35 1.16 -19.05 8.93
N ALA A 36 0.51 -20.06 9.55
CA ALA A 36 -0.79 -19.90 10.18
C ALA A 36 -0.75 -18.87 11.32
N PHE A 37 0.25 -18.93 12.19
CA PHE A 37 0.43 -17.97 13.29
C PHE A 37 0.54 -16.52 12.78
N VAL A 38 1.33 -16.29 11.72
CA VAL A 38 1.51 -14.97 11.09
C VAL A 38 0.18 -14.46 10.52
N ALA A 39 -0.57 -15.33 9.85
CA ALA A 39 -1.85 -14.99 9.22
C ALA A 39 -2.95 -14.71 10.25
N GLU A 40 -3.13 -15.58 11.25
CA GLU A 40 -4.18 -15.47 12.27
C GLU A 40 -4.06 -14.18 13.10
N ARG A 41 -2.83 -13.70 13.32
CA ARG A 41 -2.56 -12.48 14.10
C ARG A 41 -2.52 -11.21 13.25
N ASN A 42 -2.76 -11.29 11.95
CA ASN A 42 -2.64 -10.16 11.01
C ASN A 42 -1.28 -9.44 11.12
N ILE A 43 -0.19 -10.18 11.39
CA ILE A 43 1.16 -9.61 11.55
C ILE A 43 1.60 -8.82 10.32
N PRO A 44 1.40 -9.29 9.07
CA PRO A 44 1.83 -8.54 7.89
C PRO A 44 1.18 -7.16 7.82
N PHE A 45 -0.12 -7.09 8.13
CA PHE A 45 -0.84 -5.81 8.20
C PHE A 45 -0.23 -4.90 9.26
N LEU A 46 -0.05 -5.38 10.49
CA LEU A 46 0.46 -4.56 11.59
C LEU A 46 1.86 -4.03 11.33
N VAL A 47 2.77 -4.90 10.86
CA VAL A 47 4.16 -4.51 10.55
C VAL A 47 4.18 -3.49 9.42
N CYS A 48 3.46 -3.75 8.33
CA CYS A 48 3.40 -2.82 7.21
C CYS A 48 2.79 -1.49 7.61
N SER A 49 1.59 -1.49 8.21
CA SER A 49 0.88 -0.26 8.56
C SER A 49 1.62 0.59 9.59
N ILE A 50 2.13 0.00 10.68
CA ILE A 50 2.88 0.72 11.71
C ILE A 50 4.22 1.23 11.15
N GLY A 51 4.94 0.38 10.42
CA GLY A 51 6.20 0.78 9.77
C GLY A 51 5.99 1.95 8.82
N MET A 52 4.92 1.90 8.01
CA MET A 52 4.53 2.99 7.12
C MET A 52 4.21 4.28 7.88
N ILE A 53 3.41 4.21 8.94
CA ILE A 53 3.05 5.39 9.75
C ILE A 53 4.31 6.05 10.33
N VAL A 54 5.18 5.26 10.98
CA VAL A 54 6.40 5.78 11.62
C VAL A 54 7.33 6.38 10.56
N MET A 55 7.54 5.67 9.44
CA MET A 55 8.38 6.16 8.35
C MET A 55 7.87 7.48 7.78
N LEU A 56 6.57 7.58 7.47
CA LEU A 56 5.97 8.78 6.87
C LEU A 56 6.01 9.98 7.83
N LEU A 57 5.73 9.78 9.11
CA LEU A 57 5.81 10.86 10.11
C LEU A 57 7.25 11.37 10.25
N TRP A 58 8.22 10.45 10.29
CA TRP A 58 9.62 10.80 10.45
C TRP A 58 10.20 11.47 9.19
N ALA A 59 10.01 10.85 8.02
CA ALA A 59 10.47 11.36 6.73
C ALA A 59 9.82 12.71 6.41
N GLY A 60 8.50 12.83 6.62
CA GLY A 60 7.77 14.07 6.35
C GLY A 60 8.21 15.21 7.23
N LYS A 61 8.47 14.95 8.52
CA LYS A 61 9.04 15.95 9.41
C LYS A 61 10.41 16.42 8.92
N PHE A 62 11.24 15.49 8.43
CA PHE A 62 12.56 15.84 7.93
C PHE A 62 12.49 16.68 6.65
N LYS A 63 11.55 16.39 5.72
CA LYS A 63 11.36 17.16 4.48
C LYS A 63 10.97 18.62 4.69
N MET A 64 10.32 18.95 5.80
CA MET A 64 9.97 20.32 6.22
C MET A 64 11.14 21.10 6.85
N THR A 65 12.34 20.53 6.88
CA THR A 65 13.54 21.23 7.35
C THR A 65 14.36 21.74 6.17
N ALA A 66 15.17 22.79 6.36
CA ALA A 66 16.08 23.28 5.33
C ALA A 66 16.95 22.17 4.68
N PRO A 67 17.67 21.33 5.45
CA PRO A 67 18.44 20.24 4.85
C PRO A 67 17.56 19.18 4.15
N GLY A 68 16.34 18.95 4.62
CA GLY A 68 15.41 18.02 3.96
C GLY A 68 14.88 18.54 2.63
N ALA A 69 14.59 19.85 2.55
CA ALA A 69 14.16 20.54 1.35
C ALA A 69 15.29 20.67 0.31
N GLU A 70 16.52 20.94 0.75
CA GLU A 70 17.69 20.88 -0.14
C GLU A 70 17.93 19.46 -0.65
N GLY A 71 17.73 18.45 0.19
CA GLY A 71 17.91 17.05 -0.16
C GLY A 71 16.91 16.51 -1.19
N ILE A 72 15.76 17.16 -1.44
CA ILE A 72 14.86 16.75 -2.54
C ILE A 72 15.25 17.35 -3.89
N VAL A 73 16.03 18.43 -3.93
CA VAL A 73 16.33 19.17 -5.17
C VAL A 73 16.81 18.27 -6.31
N PRO A 74 17.81 17.39 -6.14
CA PRO A 74 18.28 16.54 -7.25
C PRO A 74 17.19 15.57 -7.74
N LEU A 75 16.26 15.16 -6.87
CA LEU A 75 15.17 14.25 -7.21
C LEU A 75 14.06 14.96 -8.00
N VAL A 76 13.59 16.09 -7.47
CA VAL A 76 12.39 16.76 -8.00
C VAL A 76 12.67 17.57 -9.26
N SER A 77 13.91 18.05 -9.43
CA SER A 77 14.31 18.84 -10.60
C SER A 77 14.52 17.98 -11.86
N ASN A 78 14.89 16.72 -11.71
CA ASN A 78 15.18 15.81 -12.81
C ASN A 78 13.99 14.92 -13.20
N SER A 79 12.91 14.89 -12.42
CA SER A 79 11.72 14.10 -12.74
C SER A 79 10.67 14.89 -13.55
N PRO A 80 10.17 14.35 -14.68
CA PRO A 80 9.11 14.98 -15.47
C PRO A 80 7.82 15.24 -14.68
N LEU A 81 7.52 14.42 -13.67
CA LEU A 81 6.29 14.53 -12.87
C LEU A 81 6.35 15.69 -11.88
N THR A 82 7.54 16.05 -11.39
CA THR A 82 7.71 17.03 -10.30
C THR A 82 8.48 18.29 -10.69
N SER A 83 9.18 18.28 -11.82
CA SER A 83 10.03 19.40 -12.25
C SER A 83 9.25 20.70 -12.46
N PHE A 84 8.00 20.62 -12.92
CA PHE A 84 7.12 21.80 -13.01
C PHE A 84 6.78 22.35 -11.62
N GLN A 85 6.41 21.48 -10.67
CA GLN A 85 6.09 21.89 -9.30
C GLN A 85 7.31 22.58 -8.65
N PHE A 86 8.50 22.02 -8.85
CA PHE A 86 9.74 22.62 -8.34
C PHE A 86 9.99 24.03 -8.89
N LYS A 87 9.75 24.25 -10.19
CA LYS A 87 9.90 25.59 -10.80
C LYS A 87 8.92 26.62 -10.24
N VAL A 88 7.72 26.19 -9.87
CA VAL A 88 6.66 27.09 -9.37
C VAL A 88 6.82 27.38 -7.87
N PHE A 89 7.10 26.37 -7.06
CA PHE A 89 7.08 26.48 -5.60
C PHE A 89 8.46 26.65 -4.97
N GLY A 90 9.53 26.29 -5.68
CA GLY A 90 10.88 26.25 -5.13
C GLY A 90 11.09 25.10 -4.12
N PRO A 91 12.32 24.93 -3.60
CA PRO A 91 12.67 23.78 -2.76
C PRO A 91 11.94 23.74 -1.43
N TYR A 92 11.81 24.89 -0.74
CA TYR A 92 11.29 24.93 0.63
C TYR A 92 9.79 24.65 0.70
N LEU A 93 8.98 25.38 -0.08
CA LEU A 93 7.54 25.15 -0.11
C LEU A 93 7.20 23.76 -0.67
N LEU A 94 7.95 23.28 -1.68
CA LEU A 94 7.74 21.92 -2.18
C LEU A 94 8.10 20.87 -1.13
N GLY A 95 9.18 21.07 -0.37
CA GLY A 95 9.54 20.22 0.77
C GLY A 95 8.45 20.15 1.83
N ASP A 96 7.87 21.31 2.17
CA ASP A 96 6.76 21.41 3.11
C ASP A 96 5.51 20.67 2.60
N MET A 97 5.17 20.82 1.33
CA MET A 97 4.02 20.14 0.71
C MET A 97 4.19 18.63 0.66
N ILE A 98 5.39 18.13 0.31
CA ILE A 98 5.70 16.70 0.31
C ILE A 98 5.57 16.16 1.74
N GLY A 99 6.22 16.81 2.70
CA GLY A 99 6.16 16.37 4.10
C GLY A 99 4.74 16.40 4.67
N ALA A 100 3.95 17.42 4.33
CA ALA A 100 2.56 17.54 4.77
C ALA A 100 1.68 16.44 4.17
N THR A 101 1.96 16.04 2.92
CA THR A 101 1.28 14.92 2.28
C THR A 101 1.61 13.59 2.97
N GLU A 102 2.88 13.37 3.33
CA GLU A 102 3.32 12.19 4.09
C GLU A 102 2.64 12.12 5.47
N TRP A 103 2.59 13.24 6.20
CA TRP A 103 1.87 13.34 7.47
C TRP A 103 0.38 13.09 7.31
N THR A 104 -0.24 13.65 6.29
CA THR A 104 -1.67 13.45 6.00
C THR A 104 -1.96 11.96 5.74
N ALA A 105 -1.14 11.29 4.93
CA ALA A 105 -1.28 9.86 4.67
C ALA A 105 -1.09 9.03 5.95
N ALA A 106 -0.12 9.37 6.81
CA ALA A 106 0.09 8.69 8.09
C ALA A 106 -1.10 8.85 9.05
N ILE A 107 -1.66 10.06 9.16
CA ILE A 107 -2.85 10.33 9.98
C ILE A 107 -4.06 9.55 9.44
N LEU A 108 -4.26 9.54 8.12
CA LEU A 108 -5.33 8.75 7.50
C LEU A 108 -5.16 7.24 7.73
N LEU A 109 -3.93 6.72 7.73
CA LEU A 109 -3.66 5.33 8.11
C LEU A 109 -4.06 5.05 9.56
N ILE A 110 -3.70 5.94 10.50
CA ILE A 110 -4.08 5.82 11.91
C ILE A 110 -5.61 5.82 12.06
N ILE A 111 -6.30 6.78 11.42
CA ILE A 111 -7.76 6.84 11.41
C ILE A 111 -8.35 5.58 10.75
N GLY A 112 -7.66 5.02 9.76
CA GLY A 112 -7.99 3.78 9.06
C GLY A 112 -8.23 2.57 9.96
N TYR A 113 -7.56 2.49 11.11
CA TYR A 113 -7.79 1.43 12.09
C TYR A 113 -9.22 1.43 12.64
N PHE A 114 -9.85 2.61 12.74
CA PHE A 114 -11.19 2.80 13.26
C PHE A 114 -12.23 3.02 12.15
N LYS A 115 -11.82 3.65 11.04
CA LYS A 115 -12.65 3.99 9.89
C LYS A 115 -11.97 3.47 8.62
N PRO A 116 -12.26 2.24 8.18
CA PRO A 116 -11.53 1.59 7.08
C PRO A 116 -11.45 2.42 5.79
N LYS A 117 -12.50 3.20 5.46
CA LYS A 117 -12.50 4.11 4.30
C LYS A 117 -11.37 5.15 4.33
N ALA A 118 -10.97 5.63 5.51
CA ALA A 118 -9.82 6.53 5.64
C ALA A 118 -8.50 5.82 5.31
N GLY A 119 -8.37 4.55 5.70
CA GLY A 119 -7.21 3.72 5.35
C GLY A 119 -7.11 3.43 3.85
N ILE A 120 -8.25 3.27 3.16
CA ILE A 120 -8.30 3.17 1.69
C ILE A 120 -7.77 4.47 1.05
N LEU A 121 -8.27 5.63 1.51
CA LEU A 121 -7.82 6.92 1.00
C LEU A 121 -6.33 7.14 1.23
N ALA A 122 -5.82 6.77 2.41
CA ALA A 122 -4.38 6.81 2.71
C ALA A 122 -3.59 5.95 1.72
N GLY A 123 -4.06 4.72 1.46
CA GLY A 123 -3.44 3.81 0.50
C GLY A 123 -3.39 4.39 -0.92
N ILE A 124 -4.46 5.05 -1.38
CA ILE A 124 -4.49 5.71 -2.70
C ILE A 124 -3.45 6.83 -2.79
N ILE A 125 -3.34 7.66 -1.74
CA ILE A 125 -2.33 8.72 -1.67
C ILE A 125 -0.92 8.09 -1.72
N LEU A 126 -0.68 7.02 -0.98
CA LEU A 126 0.60 6.31 -0.96
C LEU A 126 0.96 5.69 -2.32
N VAL A 127 0.00 5.11 -3.04
CA VAL A 127 0.20 4.62 -4.41
C VAL A 127 0.69 5.75 -5.30
N GLY A 128 0.04 6.92 -5.27
CA GLY A 128 0.47 8.08 -6.05
C GLY A 128 1.88 8.53 -5.68
N MET A 129 2.17 8.72 -4.39
CA MET A 129 3.48 9.16 -3.90
C MET A 129 4.60 8.19 -4.27
N PHE A 130 4.44 6.89 -3.97
CA PHE A 130 5.49 5.91 -4.23
C PHE A 130 5.66 5.59 -5.71
N PHE A 131 4.61 5.73 -6.52
CA PHE A 131 4.77 5.68 -7.97
C PHE A 131 5.64 6.84 -8.45
N THR A 132 5.35 8.06 -8.01
CA THR A 132 6.14 9.24 -8.36
C THR A 132 7.59 9.10 -7.91
N THR A 133 7.87 8.71 -6.67
CA THR A 133 9.25 8.58 -6.18
C THR A 133 9.97 7.38 -6.79
N SER A 134 9.30 6.25 -7.02
CA SER A 134 9.92 5.11 -7.72
C SER A 134 10.32 5.45 -9.16
N SER A 135 9.55 6.31 -9.85
CA SER A 135 9.93 6.80 -11.18
C SER A 135 11.22 7.65 -11.18
N MET A 136 11.61 8.18 -10.01
CA MET A 136 12.83 8.97 -9.87
C MET A 136 14.10 8.11 -9.98
N LEU A 137 14.04 6.79 -9.77
CA LEU A 137 15.17 5.89 -10.03
C LEU A 137 15.60 5.87 -11.50
N ILE A 138 14.68 6.18 -12.41
CA ILE A 138 14.98 6.19 -13.85
C ILE A 138 15.46 7.59 -14.28
N THR A 139 15.00 8.63 -13.58
CA THR A 139 15.15 10.03 -14.03
C THR A 139 16.19 10.81 -13.25
N THR A 140 16.60 10.36 -12.07
CA THR A 140 17.59 11.04 -11.22
C THR A 140 19.00 10.64 -11.66
N PRO A 141 19.86 11.58 -12.11
CA PRO A 141 21.25 11.30 -12.38
C PRO A 141 22.02 11.02 -11.08
N ASP A 142 23.13 10.30 -11.20
CA ASP A 142 24.07 10.06 -10.09
C ASP A 142 23.45 9.34 -8.87
N ASP A 143 22.39 8.55 -9.07
CA ASP A 143 21.82 7.66 -8.04
C ASP A 143 22.57 6.32 -7.92
N THR A 144 23.48 6.06 -8.85
CA THR A 144 24.34 4.87 -8.91
C THR A 144 25.83 5.23 -9.01
N ILE A 145 26.67 4.34 -8.52
CA ILE A 145 28.12 4.32 -8.73
C ILE A 145 28.48 3.17 -9.68
N VAL A 146 29.47 3.37 -10.54
CA VAL A 146 29.96 2.32 -11.44
C VAL A 146 31.19 1.68 -10.80
N PHE A 147 31.11 0.37 -10.53
CA PHE A 147 32.23 -0.41 -10.03
C PHE A 147 32.41 -1.64 -10.92
N HIS A 148 33.59 -1.77 -11.56
CA HIS A 148 33.91 -2.84 -12.52
C HIS A 148 32.87 -2.98 -13.66
N GLY A 149 32.33 -1.86 -14.16
CA GLY A 149 31.35 -1.84 -15.25
C GLY A 149 29.91 -2.16 -14.83
N MET A 150 29.67 -2.43 -13.54
CA MET A 150 28.34 -2.67 -12.98
C MET A 150 27.87 -1.46 -12.18
N HIS A 151 26.59 -1.10 -12.31
CA HIS A 151 25.97 -0.01 -11.55
C HIS A 151 25.47 -0.52 -10.20
N TYR A 152 25.82 0.19 -9.12
CA TYR A 152 25.35 -0.06 -7.76
C TYR A 152 24.70 1.19 -7.20
N MET A 153 23.58 1.05 -6.49
CA MET A 153 22.90 2.19 -5.89
C MET A 153 23.75 2.82 -4.78
N ASN A 154 23.87 4.15 -4.81
CA ASN A 154 24.43 4.89 -3.69
C ASN A 154 23.33 5.21 -2.66
N ASN A 155 23.62 6.07 -1.68
CA ASN A 155 22.64 6.43 -0.65
C ASN A 155 21.36 7.06 -1.21
N LEU A 156 21.45 7.83 -2.31
CA LEU A 156 20.31 8.43 -2.97
C LEU A 156 19.47 7.38 -3.70
N GLY A 157 20.12 6.48 -4.46
CA GLY A 157 19.45 5.37 -5.14
C GLY A 157 18.77 4.42 -4.15
N LEU A 158 19.44 4.05 -3.05
CA LEU A 158 18.86 3.20 -2.00
C LEU A 158 17.67 3.87 -1.28
N PHE A 159 17.74 5.20 -1.08
CA PHE A 159 16.63 5.97 -0.54
C PHE A 159 15.38 5.87 -1.42
N LEU A 160 15.54 5.90 -2.75
CA LEU A 160 14.42 5.72 -3.69
C LEU A 160 14.01 4.25 -3.83
N PHE A 161 14.94 3.31 -3.72
CA PHE A 161 14.67 1.90 -3.93
C PHE A 161 13.69 1.31 -2.91
N LYS A 162 13.73 1.78 -1.66
CA LYS A 162 12.76 1.38 -0.62
C LYS A 162 11.31 1.66 -1.04
N ASP A 163 11.10 2.65 -1.90
CA ASP A 163 9.77 3.08 -2.30
C ASP A 163 9.11 2.09 -3.26
N ILE A 164 9.89 1.26 -3.97
CA ILE A 164 9.34 0.17 -4.80
C ILE A 164 8.60 -0.84 -3.93
N ILE A 165 9.20 -1.25 -2.81
CA ILE A 165 8.55 -2.17 -1.88
C ILE A 165 7.37 -1.48 -1.19
N SER A 166 7.53 -0.21 -0.83
CA SER A 166 6.47 0.60 -0.20
C SER A 166 5.26 0.80 -1.12
N PHE A 167 5.47 0.84 -2.44
CA PHE A 167 4.41 0.86 -3.45
C PHE A 167 3.56 -0.41 -3.41
N GLY A 168 4.20 -1.59 -3.30
CA GLY A 168 3.50 -2.86 -3.11
C GLY A 168 2.72 -2.90 -1.79
N VAL A 169 3.32 -2.38 -0.72
CA VAL A 169 2.66 -2.24 0.59
C VAL A 169 1.43 -1.32 0.50
N ALA A 170 1.48 -0.24 -0.27
CA ALA A 170 0.35 0.66 -0.44
C ALA A 170 -0.88 -0.06 -1.04
N PHE A 171 -0.69 -0.86 -2.10
CA PHE A 171 -1.76 -1.70 -2.65
C PHE A 171 -2.28 -2.72 -1.64
N TYR A 172 -1.37 -3.39 -0.93
CA TYR A 172 -1.76 -4.33 0.13
C TYR A 172 -2.64 -3.68 1.20
N LEU A 173 -2.31 -2.46 1.63
CA LEU A 173 -3.11 -1.70 2.60
C LEU A 173 -4.49 -1.33 2.03
N ILE A 174 -4.58 -0.92 0.76
CA ILE A 174 -5.87 -0.67 0.08
C ILE A 174 -6.73 -1.93 0.13
N THR A 175 -6.19 -3.09 -0.25
CA THR A 175 -6.92 -4.36 -0.24
C THR A 175 -7.40 -4.72 1.17
N TYR A 176 -6.53 -4.58 2.17
CA TYR A 176 -6.86 -4.91 3.56
C TYR A 176 -7.99 -4.01 4.11
N TYR A 177 -7.85 -2.69 3.97
CA TYR A 177 -8.88 -1.75 4.44
C TYR A 177 -10.17 -1.84 3.62
N GLY A 178 -10.07 -2.12 2.30
CA GLY A 178 -11.21 -2.40 1.43
C GLY A 178 -12.03 -3.58 1.92
N GLY A 179 -11.39 -4.69 2.27
CA GLY A 179 -12.05 -5.85 2.87
C GLY A 179 -12.80 -5.50 4.16
N LYS A 180 -12.17 -4.74 5.06
CA LYS A 180 -12.82 -4.27 6.29
C LYS A 180 -13.99 -3.31 6.04
N ALA A 181 -13.88 -2.43 5.04
CA ALA A 181 -14.92 -1.48 4.70
C ALA A 181 -16.18 -2.20 4.18
N MET A 182 -16.00 -3.13 3.23
CA MET A 182 -17.11 -3.90 2.65
C MET A 182 -17.83 -4.75 3.70
N LEU A 183 -17.07 -5.39 4.62
CA LEU A 183 -17.67 -6.12 5.73
C LEU A 183 -18.52 -5.24 6.64
N ALA A 184 -18.07 -4.01 6.92
CA ALA A 184 -18.82 -3.06 7.75
C ALA A 184 -20.05 -2.48 7.05
N GLU A 185 -20.06 -2.44 5.71
CA GLU A 185 -21.22 -2.01 4.90
C GLU A 185 -22.29 -3.11 4.84
N ASN A 186 -21.88 -4.36 4.66
CA ASN A 186 -22.80 -5.50 4.57
C ASN A 186 -23.45 -5.89 5.93
N GLN A 187 -23.00 -5.29 7.02
CA GLN A 187 -23.54 -5.51 8.37
C GLN A 187 -24.55 -4.44 8.81
N ARG A 188 -24.81 -3.44 7.96
CA ARG A 188 -25.77 -2.35 8.20
C ARG A 188 -27.03 -2.55 7.39
#